data_AF-A0A536EBK2-F1
#
_entry.id   AF-A0A536EBK2-F1
#
_cell.length_a   1.000
_cell.length_b   1.000
_cell.length_c   1.000
_cell.angle_alpha   90.00
_cell.angle_beta   90.00
_cell.angle_gamma   90.00
#
_symmetry.space_group_name_H-M   'P 1'
#
loop_
_entity.id
_entity.type
_entity.pdbx_description
1 polymer ?
#
loop_
_entity_poly.entity_id
_entity_poly.type
_entity_poly.pdbx_seq_one_letter_code
_entity_poly.pdbx_strand_id
1 'polypeptide(L)'
;MSDTIEVWDLWLPGPGATGLPFARSRISGADAGDRVLVHAAPAKLEVTVRDASGTVVATGDGLERHQPGPMSFLVRRGATITLEDGWPTEEDIGRVVLLPGGEAGILKSWWNADDRKEWRWQVEFYNQNRG
;
A
#
# COMPACT_ATOMS: atom_id res chain seq x y z
N MET A 1 -10.81 12.18 17.14
CA MET A 1 -11.53 12.17 15.85
C MET A 1 -11.78 10.72 15.53
N SER A 2 -13.00 10.32 15.17
CA SER A 2 -13.29 8.92 14.85
C SER A 2 -12.34 8.47 13.75
N ASP A 3 -11.60 7.41 14.02
CA ASP A 3 -10.63 6.87 13.10
C ASP A 3 -11.39 6.22 11.94
N THR A 4 -11.53 6.95 10.83
CA THR A 4 -12.34 6.50 9.72
C THR A 4 -11.63 5.34 9.05
N ILE A 5 -12.23 4.16 9.09
CA ILE A 5 -11.71 3.00 8.38
C ILE A 5 -11.79 3.24 6.87
N GLU A 6 -10.72 2.88 6.19
CA GLU A 6 -10.64 2.81 4.74
C GLU A 6 -10.39 1.37 4.27
N VAL A 7 -10.94 1.05 3.10
CA VAL A 7 -10.66 -0.18 2.37
C VAL A 7 -9.87 0.18 1.13
N TRP A 8 -8.65 -0.34 1.06
CA TRP A 8 -7.73 -0.17 -0.07
C TRP A 8 -7.77 -1.45 -0.92
N ASP A 9 -8.40 -1.36 -2.09
CA ASP A 9 -8.48 -2.42 -3.09
C ASP A 9 -7.39 -2.20 -4.15
N LEU A 10 -6.47 -3.15 -4.28
CA LEU A 10 -5.36 -3.15 -5.22
C LEU A 10 -5.58 -4.26 -6.26
N TRP A 11 -5.73 -3.87 -7.51
CA TRP A 11 -6.07 -4.74 -8.63
C TRP A 11 -4.94 -4.79 -9.66
N LEU A 12 -4.59 -5.99 -10.12
CA LEU A 12 -3.64 -6.21 -11.20
C LEU A 12 -4.41 -6.35 -12.52
N PRO A 13 -4.45 -5.32 -13.38
CA PRO A 13 -5.14 -5.40 -14.66
C PRO A 13 -4.35 -6.23 -15.68
N GLY A 14 -5.07 -6.94 -16.55
CA GLY A 14 -4.49 -7.65 -17.70
C GLY A 14 -4.50 -9.19 -17.57
N PRO A 15 -3.85 -9.80 -16.55
CA PRO A 15 -3.90 -11.24 -16.34
C PRO A 15 -5.32 -11.79 -16.09
N GLY A 16 -5.55 -13.05 -16.43
CA GLY A 16 -6.90 -13.63 -16.36
C GLY A 16 -7.83 -13.07 -17.45
N ALA A 17 -9.14 -13.14 -17.24
CA ALA A 17 -10.11 -12.56 -18.18
C ALA A 17 -10.34 -11.05 -17.96
N THR A 18 -10.19 -10.57 -16.73
CA THR A 18 -10.51 -9.19 -16.34
C THR A 18 -9.49 -8.56 -15.38
N GLY A 19 -8.36 -9.22 -15.12
CA GLY A 19 -7.44 -8.90 -14.04
C GLY A 19 -7.57 -9.83 -12.83
N LEU A 20 -6.71 -9.62 -11.83
CA LEU A 20 -6.67 -10.40 -10.60
C LEU A 20 -6.55 -9.48 -9.38
N PRO A 21 -7.15 -9.84 -8.22
CA PRO A 21 -6.92 -9.12 -6.98
C PRO A 21 -5.46 -9.31 -6.53
N PHE A 22 -4.79 -8.21 -6.21
CA PHE A 22 -3.43 -8.25 -5.66
C PHE A 22 -3.46 -8.16 -4.13
N ALA A 23 -4.16 -7.16 -3.59
CA ALA A 23 -4.32 -6.98 -2.15
C ALA A 23 -5.64 -6.27 -1.84
N ARG A 24 -6.24 -6.59 -0.69
CA ARG A 24 -7.40 -5.88 -0.16
C ARG A 24 -7.22 -5.66 1.32
N SER A 25 -6.97 -4.42 1.72
CA SER A 25 -6.62 -4.09 3.10
C SER A 25 -7.66 -3.19 3.73
N ARG A 26 -8.00 -3.45 4.99
CA ARG A 26 -8.87 -2.60 5.80
C ARG A 26 -8.02 -1.95 6.88
N ILE A 27 -7.80 -0.65 6.78
CA ILE A 27 -6.87 0.10 7.63
C ILE A 27 -7.53 1.37 8.15
N SER A 28 -6.94 1.97 9.19
CA SER A 28 -7.28 3.32 9.60
C SER A 28 -6.87 4.32 8.52
N GLY A 29 -7.76 5.26 8.18
CA GLY A 29 -7.43 6.38 7.31
C GLY A 29 -6.40 7.32 7.92
N ALA A 30 -6.30 7.41 9.25
CA ALA A 30 -5.24 8.18 9.90
C ALA A 30 -3.87 7.51 9.75
N ASP A 31 -3.81 6.18 9.87
CA ASP A 31 -2.57 5.41 9.66
C ASP A 31 -2.16 5.41 8.18
N ALA A 32 -3.13 5.35 7.26
CA ALA A 32 -2.87 5.47 5.83
C ALA A 32 -2.28 6.84 5.47
N GLY A 33 -2.81 7.91 6.08
CA GLY A 33 -2.37 9.27 5.85
C GLY A 33 -2.38 9.66 4.37
N ASP A 34 -1.29 10.28 3.91
CA ASP A 34 -1.06 10.66 2.52
C ASP A 34 -0.28 9.62 1.70
N ARG A 35 0.22 8.55 2.34
CA ARG A 35 1.11 7.58 1.71
C ARG A 35 1.05 6.22 2.40
N VAL A 36 0.86 5.17 1.59
CA VAL A 36 1.06 3.77 2.01
C VAL A 36 2.13 3.10 1.16
N LEU A 37 2.86 2.17 1.76
CA LEU A 37 3.86 1.34 1.09
C LEU A 37 3.20 0.06 0.59
N VAL A 38 3.66 -0.46 -0.54
CA VAL A 38 3.17 -1.72 -1.12
C VAL A 38 4.35 -2.64 -1.36
N HIS A 39 4.38 -3.78 -0.66
CA HIS A 39 5.41 -4.78 -0.86
C HIS A 39 5.15 -5.58 -2.14
N ALA A 40 6.20 -5.76 -2.94
CA ALA A 40 6.16 -6.57 -4.17
C ALA A 40 5.03 -6.17 -5.12
N ALA A 41 4.78 -4.87 -5.26
CA ALA A 41 3.77 -4.34 -6.16
C ALA A 41 3.98 -4.86 -7.60
N PRO A 42 2.90 -5.25 -8.29
CA PRO A 42 2.97 -5.70 -9.68
C PRO A 42 3.36 -4.54 -10.62
N ALA A 43 3.71 -4.89 -11.86
CA ALA A 43 4.15 -3.90 -12.86
C ALA A 43 3.05 -2.88 -13.23
N LYS A 44 1.79 -3.31 -13.19
CA LYS A 44 0.61 -2.46 -13.39
C LYS A 44 -0.33 -2.63 -12.20
N LEU A 45 -0.97 -1.54 -11.79
CA LEU A 45 -1.87 -1.55 -10.65
C LEU A 45 -3.02 -0.57 -10.86
N GLU A 46 -4.21 -0.98 -10.44
CA GLU A 46 -5.35 -0.09 -10.22
C GLU A 46 -5.65 -0.08 -8.72
N VAL A 47 -5.96 1.09 -8.19
CA VAL A 47 -6.21 1.31 -6.77
C VAL A 47 -7.55 1.98 -6.60
N THR A 48 -8.39 1.42 -5.74
CA THR A 48 -9.63 2.07 -5.27
C THR A 48 -9.60 2.14 -3.76
N VAL A 49 -9.78 3.34 -3.22
CA VAL A 49 -9.91 3.57 -1.78
C VAL A 49 -11.36 3.89 -1.46
N ARG A 50 -11.95 3.13 -0.54
CA ARG A 50 -13.33 3.31 -0.08
C ARG A 50 -13.36 3.64 1.40
N ASP A 51 -14.29 4.48 1.82
CA ASP A 51 -14.57 4.68 3.24
C ASP A 51 -15.35 3.50 3.84
N ALA A 52 -15.65 3.58 5.14
CA ALA A 52 -16.41 2.56 5.86
C ALA A 52 -17.85 2.33 5.33
N SER A 53 -18.42 3.29 4.60
CA SER A 53 -19.74 3.16 3.94
C SER A 53 -19.65 2.50 2.56
N GLY A 54 -18.44 2.30 2.04
CA GLY A 54 -18.18 1.78 0.71
C GLY A 54 -18.08 2.85 -0.38
N THR A 55 -18.18 4.13 0.01
CA THR A 55 -18.06 5.27 -0.92
C THR A 55 -16.62 5.40 -1.36
N VAL A 56 -16.39 5.56 -2.67
CA VAL A 56 -15.05 5.77 -3.22
C VAL A 56 -14.56 7.17 -2.84
N VAL A 57 -13.40 7.23 -2.19
CA VAL A 57 -12.79 8.47 -1.70
C VAL A 57 -11.47 8.81 -2.39
N ALA A 58 -10.85 7.84 -3.08
CA ALA A 58 -9.74 8.08 -4.01
C ALA A 58 -9.58 6.92 -4.99
N THR A 59 -9.03 7.19 -6.19
CA THR A 59 -8.66 6.16 -7.17
C THR A 59 -7.30 6.44 -7.79
N GLY A 60 -6.65 5.39 -8.28
CA GLY A 60 -5.49 5.48 -9.16
C GLY A 60 -5.62 4.43 -10.25
N ASP A 61 -5.73 4.87 -11.49
CA ASP A 61 -6.00 4.01 -12.64
C ASP A 61 -4.76 3.91 -13.53
N GLY A 62 -4.47 2.70 -14.02
CA GLY A 62 -3.34 2.48 -14.93
C GLY A 62 -1.97 2.86 -14.34
N LEU A 63 -1.78 2.66 -13.03
CA LEU A 63 -0.51 2.96 -12.37
C LEU A 63 0.56 1.99 -12.85
N GLU A 64 1.72 2.52 -13.22
CA GLU A 64 2.82 1.72 -13.74
C GLU A 64 4.05 1.85 -12.85
N ARG A 65 4.62 0.69 -12.53
CA ARG A 65 5.85 0.56 -11.77
C ARG A 65 7.02 0.43 -12.75
N HIS A 66 8.05 1.26 -12.58
CA HIS A 66 9.15 1.38 -13.54
C HIS A 66 10.48 0.86 -13.00
N GLN A 67 10.66 0.76 -11.67
CA GLN A 67 11.93 0.32 -11.09
C GLN A 67 11.83 -1.02 -10.34
N PRO A 68 12.85 -1.89 -10.48
CA PRO A 68 12.99 -3.05 -9.62
C PRO A 68 13.29 -2.61 -8.18
N GLY A 69 12.71 -3.32 -7.22
CA GLY A 69 12.71 -2.94 -5.81
C GLY A 69 11.65 -3.70 -5.00
N PRO A 70 11.83 -3.81 -3.68
CA PRO A 70 10.92 -4.54 -2.81
C PRO A 70 9.62 -3.78 -2.50
N MET A 71 9.57 -2.47 -2.79
CA MET A 71 8.48 -1.58 -2.41
C MET A 71 8.08 -0.65 -3.56
N SER A 72 6.83 -0.22 -3.53
CA SER A 72 6.29 0.94 -4.24
C SER A 72 5.50 1.80 -3.25
N PHE A 73 5.34 3.09 -3.54
CA PHE A 73 4.57 4.01 -2.70
C PHE A 73 3.30 4.41 -3.41
N LEU A 74 2.16 4.24 -2.75
CA LEU A 74 0.89 4.81 -3.20
C LEU A 74 0.69 6.13 -2.48
N VAL A 75 0.77 7.24 -3.23
CA VAL A 75 0.69 8.60 -2.71
C VAL A 75 -0.68 9.18 -3.03
N ARG A 76 -1.37 9.65 -1.99
CA ARG A 76 -2.70 10.24 -2.10
C ARG A 76 -2.63 11.76 -2.16
N ARG A 77 -3.30 12.34 -3.16
CA ARG A 77 -3.52 13.79 -3.28
C ARG A 77 -5.01 14.02 -3.51
N GLY A 78 -5.75 14.26 -2.42
CA GLY A 78 -7.21 14.36 -2.46
C GLY A 78 -7.85 13.04 -2.89
N ALA A 79 -8.52 13.05 -4.05
CA ALA A 79 -9.21 11.90 -4.62
C ALA A 79 -8.34 11.09 -5.62
N THR A 80 -7.07 11.42 -5.77
CA THR A 80 -6.16 10.74 -6.71
C THR A 80 -5.07 9.99 -5.96
N ILE A 81 -4.80 8.76 -6.40
CA ILE A 81 -3.66 7.95 -6.00
C ILE A 81 -2.66 7.89 -7.17
N THR A 82 -1.39 8.13 -6.88
CA THR A 82 -0.27 7.91 -7.81
C THR A 82 0.65 6.84 -7.26
N LEU A 83 1.39 6.17 -8.15
CA LEU A 83 2.44 5.23 -7.77
C LEU A 83 3.81 5.90 -7.95
N GLU A 84 4.63 5.85 -6.90
CA GLU A 84 6.03 6.23 -6.95
C GLU A 84 6.90 4.99 -6.70
N ASP A 85 7.98 4.87 -7.47
CA ASP A 85 9.00 3.84 -7.27
C ASP A 85 10.02 4.31 -6.25
N GLY A 86 10.48 3.41 -5.37
CA GLY A 86 11.58 3.74 -4.48
C GLY A 86 11.89 2.71 -3.42
N TRP A 87 12.74 3.14 -2.51
CA TRP A 87 13.19 2.38 -1.34
C TRP A 87 12.79 3.17 -0.10
N PRO A 88 12.20 2.53 0.92
CA PRO A 88 11.82 3.23 2.14
C PRO A 88 13.01 3.97 2.75
N THR A 89 12.71 5.11 3.34
CA THR A 89 13.64 5.96 4.07
C THR A 89 13.24 6.02 5.54
N GLU A 90 14.00 6.74 6.36
CA GLU A 90 13.62 7.01 7.75
C GLU A 90 12.26 7.71 7.87
N GLU A 91 11.85 8.49 6.87
CA GLU A 91 10.54 9.18 6.83
C GLU A 91 9.35 8.22 6.65
N ASP A 92 9.61 6.99 6.18
CA ASP A 92 8.58 5.99 5.96
C ASP A 92 8.39 5.07 7.20
N ILE A 93 9.22 5.19 8.23
CA ILE A 93 9.03 4.48 9.49
C ILE A 93 7.74 4.94 10.16
N GLY A 94 6.92 3.99 10.60
CA GLY A 94 5.59 4.24 11.15
C GLY A 94 4.48 4.26 10.09
N ARG A 95 4.81 4.21 8.79
CA ARG A 95 3.81 4.12 7.72
C ARG A 95 3.25 2.70 7.57
N VAL A 96 2.03 2.63 7.06
CA VAL A 96 1.38 1.37 6.69
C VAL A 96 2.09 0.74 5.49
N VAL A 97 2.36 -0.55 5.58
CA VAL A 97 2.80 -1.42 4.48
C VAL A 97 1.68 -2.40 4.16
N LEU A 98 1.22 -2.38 2.91
CA LEU A 98 0.30 -3.36 2.35
C LEU A 98 1.10 -4.52 1.77
N LEU A 99 0.83 -5.73 2.25
CA LEU A 99 1.40 -6.96 1.71
C LEU A 99 0.48 -7.56 0.63
N PRO A 100 1.04 -8.38 -0.28
CA PRO A 100 0.24 -9.22 -1.17
C PRO A 100 -0.80 -10.02 -0.37
N GLY A 101 -2.03 -10.10 -0.88
CA GLY A 101 -3.15 -10.74 -0.19
C GLY A 101 -3.94 -9.83 0.75
N GLY A 102 -3.39 -8.69 1.19
CA GLY A 102 -4.14 -7.66 1.93
C GLY A 102 -3.86 -7.57 3.43
N GLU A 103 -2.85 -8.27 3.95
CA GLU A 103 -2.35 -7.95 5.29
C GLU A 103 -1.71 -6.57 5.28
N ALA A 104 -2.00 -5.78 6.31
CA ALA A 104 -1.43 -4.46 6.50
C ALA A 104 -0.74 -4.40 7.86
N GLY A 105 0.49 -3.90 7.87
CA GLY A 105 1.28 -3.73 9.09
C GLY A 105 2.02 -2.41 9.09
N ILE A 106 2.67 -2.08 10.20
CA ILE A 106 3.41 -0.83 10.37
C ILE A 106 4.90 -1.08 10.15
N LEU A 107 5.55 -0.29 9.29
CA LEU A 107 6.99 -0.36 9.10
C LEU A 107 7.72 0.10 10.36
N LYS A 108 8.50 -0.79 10.99
CA LYS A 108 9.23 -0.49 12.24
C LYS A 108 10.70 -0.19 11.99
N SER A 109 11.30 -0.87 11.02
CA SER A 109 12.68 -0.64 10.63
C SER A 109 12.89 -0.99 9.16
N TRP A 110 13.81 -0.29 8.54
CA TRP A 110 14.27 -0.53 7.18
C TRP A 110 15.78 -0.33 7.10
N TRP A 111 16.44 -1.19 6.32
CA TRP A 111 17.82 -1.07 5.93
C TRP A 111 18.00 -1.70 4.55
N ASN A 112 18.87 -1.11 3.72
CA ASN A 112 19.35 -1.72 2.49
C ASN A 112 20.82 -1.38 2.24
N ALA A 113 21.51 -2.22 1.50
CA ALA A 113 22.86 -1.93 1.01
C ALA A 113 22.84 -0.76 0.01
N ASP A 114 23.95 -0.04 -0.13
CA ASP A 114 24.10 1.08 -1.07
C ASP A 114 23.86 0.66 -2.52
N ASP A 115 24.23 -0.57 -2.86
CA ASP A 115 24.01 -1.16 -4.19
C ASP A 115 22.60 -1.74 -4.38
N ARG A 116 21.75 -1.64 -3.35
CA ARG A 116 20.33 -2.05 -3.34
C ARG A 116 20.09 -3.52 -3.68
N LYS A 117 21.07 -4.40 -3.44
CA LYS A 117 20.91 -5.85 -3.64
C LYS A 117 20.46 -6.61 -2.38
N GLU A 118 20.60 -6.00 -1.22
CA GLU A 118 20.21 -6.58 0.06
C GLU A 118 19.34 -5.60 0.84
N TRP A 119 18.35 -6.14 1.55
CA TRP A 119 17.53 -5.37 2.47
C TRP A 119 17.09 -6.20 3.67
N ARG A 120 16.83 -5.48 4.76
CA ARG A 120 16.27 -6.01 5.99
C ARG A 120 15.23 -5.03 6.48
N TRP A 121 14.13 -5.55 6.95
CA TRP A 121 13.01 -4.75 7.38
C TRP A 121 12.21 -5.51 8.43
N GLN A 122 11.49 -4.76 9.25
CA GLN A 122 10.57 -5.30 10.23
C GLN A 122 9.23 -4.62 10.07
N VAL A 123 8.19 -5.43 9.99
CA VAL A 123 6.80 -4.98 9.99
C VAL A 123 6.11 -5.57 11.20
N GLU A 124 5.35 -4.72 11.89
CA GLU A 124 4.52 -5.12 13.00
C GLU A 124 3.08 -5.31 12.53
N PHE A 125 2.54 -6.50 12.79
CA PHE A 125 1.12 -6.78 12.65
C PHE A 125 0.52 -6.83 14.05
N TYR A 126 -0.34 -5.86 14.32
CA TYR A 126 -1.08 -5.80 15.58
C TYR A 126 -2.56 -5.82 15.24
N ASN A 127 -3.25 -6.83 15.72
CA ASN A 127 -4.69 -6.96 15.56
C ASN A 127 -5.32 -7.38 16.88
N GLN A 128 -6.55 -6.95 17.11
CA GLN A 128 -7.34 -7.37 18.27
C GLN A 128 -8.67 -7.91 17.76
N ASN A 129 -8.98 -9.16 18.12
CA ASN A 129 -10.32 -9.69 17.92
C ASN A 129 -11.29 -8.88 18.79
N ARG A 130 -12.12 -8.06 18.16
CA ARG A 130 -13.27 -7.45 18.81
C ARG A 130 -14.45 -8.39 18.60
N GLY A 131 -14.76 -9.16 19.64
CA GLY A 131 -16.01 -9.92 19.74
C GLY A 131 -17.20 -9.01 19.96
#